data_AF-A0A3A5ARC9-F1
#
_entry.id   AF-A0A3A5ARC9-F1
#
_cell.length_a   1.000
_cell.length_b   1.000
_cell.length_c   1.000
_cell.angle_alpha   90.00
_cell.angle_beta   90.00
_cell.angle_gamma   90.00
#
_symmetry.space_group_name_H-M   'P 1'
#
loop_
_entity.id
_entity.type
_entity.pdbx_description
1 polymer ?
#
loop_
_entity_poly.entity_id
_entity_poly.type
_entity_poly.pdbx_seq_one_letter_code
_entity_poly.pdbx_strand_id
1 'polypeptide(L)'
;MATIDIPALVKGLRERLGLTQEQFAHEVGVTFSTVNQWENGRRRPQPFLLKRLLEMEAASGESSADALTKGEALTFKRRWEHVNAAERKELASAPVSLKFRQVAALLASAEKLGWNETLAAEEDLVRERWTRLRREYHA
;
A
#
# COMPACT_ATOMS: atom_id res chain seq x y z
N MET A 1 -17.22 -13.33 -28.90
CA MET A 1 -16.87 -12.14 -28.10
C MET A 1 -16.81 -12.58 -26.65
N ALA A 2 -15.67 -12.43 -25.97
CA ALA A 2 -15.55 -12.84 -24.58
C ALA A 2 -16.59 -12.08 -23.73
N THR A 3 -17.47 -12.81 -23.06
CA THR A 3 -18.43 -12.24 -22.11
C THR A 3 -17.66 -11.72 -20.91
N ILE A 4 -17.58 -10.39 -20.76
CA ILE A 4 -16.95 -9.74 -19.60
C ILE A 4 -17.75 -10.14 -18.35
N ASP A 5 -17.05 -10.71 -17.36
CA ASP A 5 -17.61 -11.02 -16.05
C ASP A 5 -17.64 -9.73 -15.21
N ILE A 6 -18.80 -9.09 -15.20
CA ILE A 6 -19.04 -7.83 -14.50
C ILE A 6 -18.82 -7.95 -12.98
N PRO A 7 -19.41 -8.95 -12.28
CA PRO A 7 -19.09 -9.21 -10.87
C PRO A 7 -17.59 -9.26 -10.58
N ALA A 8 -16.84 -10.07 -11.35
CA ALA A 8 -15.42 -10.25 -11.13
C ALA A 8 -14.63 -8.96 -11.40
N LEU A 9 -14.97 -8.23 -12.47
CA LEU A 9 -14.36 -6.95 -12.82
C LEU A 9 -14.53 -5.92 -11.70
N VAL A 10 -15.76 -5.69 -11.25
CA VAL A 10 -16.06 -4.67 -10.22
C VAL A 10 -15.39 -5.03 -8.90
N LYS A 11 -15.53 -6.27 -8.46
CA LYS A 11 -14.94 -6.74 -7.20
C LYS A 11 -13.41 -6.68 -7.23
N GLY A 12 -12.81 -7.17 -8.31
CA GLY A 12 -11.34 -7.17 -8.46
C GLY A 12 -10.74 -5.78 -8.58
N LEU A 13 -11.43 -4.84 -9.24
CA LEU A 13 -11.01 -3.44 -9.28
C LEU A 13 -11.09 -2.78 -7.90
N ARG A 14 -12.21 -2.98 -7.18
CA ARG A 14 -12.39 -2.45 -5.82
C ARG A 14 -11.33 -2.96 -4.85
N GLU A 15 -11.06 -4.27 -4.86
CA GLU A 15 -10.08 -4.90 -3.96
C GLU A 15 -8.65 -4.43 -4.23
N ARG A 16 -8.26 -4.28 -5.50
CA ARG A 16 -6.95 -3.71 -5.87
C ARG A 16 -6.76 -2.28 -5.39
N LEU A 17 -7.82 -1.47 -5.41
CA LEU A 17 -7.79 -0.10 -4.91
C LEU A 17 -7.88 -0.02 -3.38
N GLY A 18 -8.09 -1.14 -2.68
CA GLY A 18 -8.22 -1.17 -1.22
C GLY A 18 -9.48 -0.45 -0.70
N LEU A 19 -10.52 -0.30 -1.53
CA LEU A 19 -11.71 0.49 -1.21
C LEU A 19 -12.84 -0.38 -0.64
N THR A 20 -13.64 0.21 0.26
CA THR A 20 -14.96 -0.34 0.61
C THR A 20 -15.93 -0.19 -0.56
N GLN A 21 -17.04 -0.93 -0.55
CA GLN A 21 -18.08 -0.79 -1.59
C GLN A 21 -18.67 0.63 -1.63
N GLU A 22 -18.76 1.31 -0.48
CA GLU A 22 -19.26 2.70 -0.39
C GLU A 22 -18.28 3.70 -1.00
N GLN A 23 -16.99 3.56 -0.66
CA GLN A 23 -15.92 4.40 -1.24
C GLN A 23 -15.81 4.19 -2.74
N PHE A 24 -15.89 2.94 -3.19
CA PHE A 24 -15.87 2.61 -4.61
C PHE A 24 -17.10 3.15 -5.35
N ALA A 25 -18.27 3.11 -4.72
CA ALA A 25 -19.49 3.70 -5.28
C ALA A 25 -19.33 5.22 -5.47
N HIS A 26 -18.79 5.91 -4.46
CA HIS A 26 -18.47 7.34 -4.55
C HIS A 26 -17.48 7.63 -5.69
N GLU A 27 -16.41 6.83 -5.80
CA GLU A 27 -15.41 6.96 -6.86
C GLU A 27 -16.03 6.82 -8.26
N VAL A 28 -16.86 5.80 -8.46
CA VAL A 28 -17.54 5.53 -9.74
C VAL A 28 -18.72 6.48 -9.99
N GLY A 29 -19.17 7.23 -8.99
CA GLY A 29 -20.30 8.16 -9.08
C GLY A 29 -21.67 7.48 -9.07
N VAL A 30 -21.79 6.36 -8.34
CA VAL A 30 -23.04 5.61 -8.17
C VAL A 30 -23.34 5.37 -6.69
N THR A 31 -24.51 4.81 -6.39
CA THR A 31 -24.86 4.44 -5.01
C THR A 31 -24.19 3.13 -4.59
N PHE A 32 -23.98 2.94 -3.29
CA PHE A 32 -23.56 1.67 -2.70
C PHE A 32 -24.42 0.49 -3.18
N SER A 33 -25.74 0.67 -3.18
CA SER A 33 -26.69 -0.36 -3.62
C SER A 33 -26.47 -0.77 -5.08
N THR A 34 -26.01 0.16 -5.94
CA THR A 34 -25.70 -0.12 -7.34
C THR A 34 -24.47 -1.02 -7.46
N VAL A 35 -23.39 -0.68 -6.74
CA VAL A 35 -22.16 -1.50 -6.68
C VAL A 35 -22.46 -2.89 -6.13
N ASN A 36 -23.21 -2.98 -5.02
CA ASN A 36 -23.60 -4.26 -4.42
C ASN A 36 -24.38 -5.14 -5.41
N GLN A 37 -25.28 -4.57 -6.21
CA GLN A 37 -26.03 -5.33 -7.21
C GLN A 37 -25.16 -5.77 -8.40
N TRP A 38 -24.12 -5.01 -8.76
CA TRP A 38 -23.15 -5.40 -9.78
C TRP A 38 -22.25 -6.54 -9.32
N GLU A 39 -21.67 -6.43 -8.11
CA GLU A 39 -20.81 -7.46 -7.53
C GLU A 39 -21.55 -8.79 -7.30
N ASN A 40 -22.86 -8.73 -7.06
CA ASN A 40 -23.71 -9.93 -6.93
C ASN A 40 -24.32 -10.40 -8.27
N GLY A 41 -23.99 -9.77 -9.40
CA GLY A 41 -24.50 -10.13 -10.73
C GLY A 41 -26.00 -9.88 -10.95
N ARG A 42 -26.67 -9.20 -10.01
CA ARG A 42 -28.12 -8.92 -10.05
C ARG A 42 -28.48 -7.82 -11.05
N ARG A 43 -27.53 -6.94 -11.37
CA ARG A 43 -27.71 -5.87 -12.37
C ARG A 43 -26.40 -5.65 -13.12
N ARG A 44 -26.49 -5.23 -14.38
CA ARG A 44 -25.32 -4.81 -15.17
C ARG A 44 -25.19 -3.28 -15.21
N PRO A 45 -23.95 -2.73 -15.24
CA PRO A 45 -23.70 -1.33 -15.46
C PRO A 45 -24.27 -0.87 -16.80
N GLN A 46 -24.65 0.41 -16.86
CA GLN A 46 -24.93 1.07 -18.14
C GLN A 46 -23.64 1.13 -18.98
N PRO A 47 -23.72 1.18 -20.33
CA PRO A 47 -22.55 1.12 -21.20
C PRO A 47 -21.43 2.13 -20.86
N PHE A 48 -21.79 3.37 -20.50
CA PHE A 48 -20.81 4.39 -20.13
C PHE A 48 -20.11 4.09 -18.79
N LEU A 49 -20.81 3.50 -17.83
CA LEU A 49 -20.22 3.07 -16.55
C LEU A 49 -19.31 1.86 -16.75
N LEU A 50 -19.71 0.92 -17.62
CA LEU A 50 -18.85 -0.19 -18.00
C LEU A 50 -17.56 0.31 -18.64
N LYS A 51 -17.65 1.28 -19.56
CA LYS A 51 -16.47 1.90 -20.17
C LYS A 51 -15.55 2.52 -19.11
N ARG A 52 -16.11 3.29 -18.17
CA ARG A 52 -15.37 3.89 -17.06
C ARG A 52 -14.67 2.84 -16.20
N LEU A 53 -15.35 1.74 -15.88
CA LEU A 53 -14.76 0.64 -15.10
C LEU A 53 -13.57 -0.02 -15.82
N LEU A 54 -13.68 -0.21 -17.14
CA LEU A 54 -12.58 -0.77 -17.95
C LEU A 54 -11.40 0.21 -18.08
N GLU A 55 -11.68 1.50 -18.21
CA GLU A 55 -10.65 2.55 -18.20
C GLU A 55 -9.89 2.59 -16.85
N MET A 56 -10.62 2.49 -15.74
CA MET A 56 -10.03 2.38 -14.39
C MET A 56 -9.20 1.11 -14.22
N GLU A 57 -9.66 -0.02 -14.76
CA GLU A 57 -8.91 -1.28 -14.74
C GLU A 57 -7.60 -1.19 -15.52
N ALA A 58 -7.62 -0.60 -16.72
CA ALA A 58 -6.43 -0.39 -17.52
C ALA A 58 -5.42 0.51 -16.79
N ALA A 59 -5.88 1.61 -16.19
CA ALA A 59 -5.02 2.50 -15.40
C ALA A 59 -4.45 1.83 -14.13
N SER A 60 -5.17 0.89 -13.53
CA SER A 60 -4.74 0.15 -12.34
C SER A 60 -3.78 -1.02 -12.67
N GLY A 61 -3.72 -1.43 -13.94
CA GLY A 61 -2.88 -2.53 -14.42
C GLY A 61 -1.37 -2.24 -14.36
N GLU A 62 -0.99 -0.97 -14.30
CA GLU A 62 0.42 -0.54 -14.27
C GLU A 62 1.05 -0.61 -12.87
N SER A 63 0.26 -0.83 -11.80
CA SER A 63 0.76 -0.78 -10.42
C SER A 63 0.55 -2.06 -9.59
N SER A 64 -0.36 -2.97 -9.99
CA SER A 64 -0.67 -4.19 -9.21
C SER A 64 0.17 -5.44 -9.53
N ALA A 65 0.99 -5.44 -10.59
CA ALA A 65 1.83 -6.59 -10.93
C ALA A 65 2.95 -6.86 -9.91
N ASP A 66 3.29 -5.87 -9.07
CA ASP A 66 4.33 -5.95 -8.03
C ASP A 66 3.78 -6.05 -6.60
N ALA A 67 2.46 -6.17 -6.42
CA ALA A 67 1.85 -6.24 -5.10
C ALA A 67 2.01 -7.64 -4.49
N LEU A 68 3.00 -7.77 -3.59
CA LEU A 68 3.30 -8.99 -2.84
C LEU A 68 2.04 -9.57 -2.17
N THR A 69 1.69 -10.83 -2.47
CA THR A 69 0.53 -11.48 -1.83
C THR A 69 0.75 -11.64 -0.33
N LYS A 70 -0.33 -11.83 0.45
CA LYS A 70 -0.24 -12.01 1.91
C LYS A 70 0.67 -13.18 2.31
N GLY A 71 0.67 -14.27 1.53
CA GLY A 71 1.53 -15.43 1.76
C GLY A 71 3.01 -15.14 1.47
N GLU A 72 3.28 -14.40 0.40
CA GLU A 72 4.63 -13.95 0.04
C GLU A 72 5.17 -12.94 1.05
N ALA A 73 4.34 -12.00 1.51
CA ALA A 73 4.67 -11.05 2.57
C ALA A 73 5.01 -11.75 3.88
N LEU A 74 4.27 -12.80 4.26
CA LEU A 74 4.58 -13.59 5.45
C LEU A 74 5.91 -14.35 5.30
N THR A 75 6.17 -14.89 4.11
CA THR A 75 7.41 -15.61 3.80
C THR A 75 8.61 -14.66 3.78
N PHE A 76 8.43 -13.46 3.25
CA PHE A 76 9.42 -12.39 3.32
C PHE A 76 9.69 -11.99 4.78
N LYS A 77 8.63 -11.76 5.58
CA LYS A 77 8.75 -11.42 7.00
C LYS A 77 9.57 -12.45 7.77
N ARG A 78 9.30 -13.75 7.61
CA ARG A 78 10.07 -14.82 8.27
C ARG A 78 11.54 -14.81 7.87
N ARG A 79 11.83 -14.60 6.58
CA ARG A 79 13.21 -14.49 6.08
C ARG A 79 13.93 -13.30 6.69
N TRP A 80 13.26 -12.15 6.74
CA TRP A 80 13.78 -10.95 7.36
C TRP A 80 14.00 -11.11 8.87
N GLU A 81 13.06 -11.75 9.58
CA GLU A 81 13.20 -12.04 11.02
C GLU A 81 14.47 -12.87 11.31
N HIS A 82 14.81 -13.83 10.44
CA HIS A 82 16.03 -14.63 10.58
C HIS A 82 17.30 -13.79 10.41
N VAL A 83 17.36 -12.96 9.37
CA VAL A 83 18.52 -12.08 9.09
C VAL A 83 18.66 -11.02 10.20
N ASN A 84 17.56 -10.37 10.57
CA ASN A 84 17.55 -9.34 11.59
C ASN A 84 17.92 -9.88 12.97
N ALA A 85 17.57 -11.13 13.29
CA ALA A 85 17.99 -11.75 14.54
C ALA A 85 19.52 -11.94 14.61
N ALA A 86 20.15 -12.29 13.49
CA ALA A 86 21.61 -12.40 13.40
C ALA A 86 22.27 -11.01 13.49
N GLU A 87 21.76 -10.04 12.73
CA GLU A 87 22.23 -8.66 12.74
C GLU A 87 22.11 -8.02 14.13
N ARG A 88 21.00 -8.26 14.85
CA ARG A 88 20.84 -7.80 16.24
C ARG A 88 21.85 -8.40 17.20
N LYS A 89 22.21 -9.68 17.05
CA LYS A 89 23.25 -10.32 17.88
C LYS A 89 24.62 -9.74 17.59
N GLU A 90 24.93 -9.52 16.32
CA GLU A 90 26.18 -8.89 15.90
C GLU A 90 26.28 -7.45 16.45
N LEU A 91 25.21 -6.65 16.29
CA LEU A 91 25.12 -5.31 16.86
C LEU A 91 25.18 -5.33 18.40
N ALA A 92 24.58 -6.30 19.07
CA ALA A 92 24.68 -6.42 20.53
C ALA A 92 26.12 -6.71 20.98
N SER A 93 26.85 -7.52 20.21
CA SER A 93 28.26 -7.86 20.47
C SER A 93 29.27 -6.78 20.06
N ALA A 94 28.87 -5.83 19.22
CA ALA A 94 29.74 -4.77 18.74
C ALA A 94 30.14 -3.78 19.86
N PRO A 95 31.42 -3.39 19.97
CA PRO A 95 31.87 -2.36 20.90
C PRO A 95 31.14 -1.04 20.67
N VAL A 96 30.82 -0.34 21.76
CA VAL A 96 30.13 0.97 21.73
C VAL A 96 30.85 1.99 20.85
N SER A 97 32.18 1.96 20.81
CA SER A 97 33.01 2.81 19.93
C SER A 97 32.77 2.59 18.44
N LEU A 98 32.51 1.34 18.03
CA LEU A 98 32.20 1.00 16.64
C LEU A 98 30.82 1.54 16.25
N LYS A 99 29.83 1.43 17.15
CA LYS A 99 28.49 1.99 16.95
C LYS A 99 28.54 3.52 16.80
N PHE A 100 29.30 4.21 17.65
CA PHE A 100 29.49 5.66 17.54
C PHE A 100 30.14 6.05 16.21
N ARG A 101 31.13 5.29 15.73
CA ARG A 101 31.76 5.54 14.43
C ARG A 101 30.79 5.33 13.26
N GLN A 102 29.95 4.29 13.32
CA GLN A 102 28.92 4.04 12.31
C GLN A 102 27.88 5.16 12.28
N VAL A 103 27.39 5.60 13.45
CA VAL A 103 26.46 6.73 13.56
C VAL A 103 27.08 8.01 13.01
N ALA A 104 28.33 8.32 13.38
CA ALA A 104 29.04 9.49 12.85
C ALA A 104 29.21 9.44 11.33
N ALA A 105 29.51 8.27 10.76
CA ALA A 105 29.62 8.09 9.31
C ALA A 105 28.28 8.25 8.59
N LEU A 106 27.18 7.77 9.18
CA LEU A 106 25.83 7.98 8.66
C LEU A 106 25.45 9.46 8.66
N LEU A 107 25.69 10.18 9.77
CA LEU A 107 25.41 11.62 9.88
C LEU A 107 26.24 12.44 8.89
N ALA A 108 27.53 12.13 8.72
CA ALA A 108 28.39 12.79 7.74
C ALA A 108 27.97 12.49 6.29
N SER A 109 27.35 11.34 6.03
CA SER A 109 26.83 10.98 4.71
C SER A 109 25.49 11.67 4.43
N ALA A 110 24.65 11.87 5.45
CA ALA A 110 23.39 12.59 5.34
C ALA A 110 23.59 14.02 4.80
N GLU A 111 24.64 14.70 5.26
CA GLU A 111 25.01 16.04 4.77
C GLU A 111 25.36 16.04 3.28
N LYS A 112 26.10 15.04 2.82
CA LYS A 112 26.45 14.92 1.39
C LYS A 112 25.27 14.54 0.50
N LEU A 113 24.27 13.86 1.07
CA LEU A 113 23.07 13.42 0.36
C LEU A 113 21.94 14.45 0.41
N GLY A 114 22.14 15.61 1.06
CA GLY A 114 21.13 16.65 1.19
C GLY A 114 19.96 16.28 2.12
N TRP A 115 20.11 15.24 2.95
CA TRP A 115 19.07 14.78 3.89
C TRP A 115 18.86 15.74 5.07
N ASN A 116 19.65 16.79 5.14
CA ASN A 116 19.56 17.86 6.12
C ASN A 116 18.51 18.90 5.72
N GLU A 117 18.06 18.86 4.47
CA GLU A 117 17.15 19.83 3.87
C GLU A 117 15.68 19.37 3.91
N THR A 118 15.31 18.40 4.74
CA THR A 118 13.89 18.03 4.89
C THR A 118 13.11 19.23 5.43
N LEU A 119 12.23 19.77 4.58
CA LEU A 119 11.27 20.80 4.94
C LEU A 119 10.43 20.27 6.11
N ALA A 120 10.42 20.97 7.24
CA ALA A 120 9.63 20.60 8.42
C ALA A 120 8.16 20.22 8.10
N ALA A 121 7.60 20.76 7.01
CA ALA A 121 6.28 20.40 6.48
C ALA A 121 6.14 18.91 6.05
N GLU A 122 7.18 18.30 5.47
CA GLU A 122 7.15 16.88 5.12
C GLU A 122 7.22 15.98 6.35
N GLU A 123 7.98 16.38 7.38
CA GLU A 123 8.03 15.68 8.66
C GLU A 123 6.67 15.67 9.36
N ASP A 124 5.97 16.81 9.37
CA ASP A 124 4.65 16.92 9.99
C ASP A 124 3.61 16.03 9.29
N LEU A 125 3.64 15.99 7.94
CA LEU A 125 2.79 15.09 7.16
C LEU A 125 3.10 13.61 7.42
N VAL A 126 4.38 13.25 7.55
CA VAL A 126 4.79 11.87 7.88
C VAL A 126 4.33 11.49 9.29
N ARG A 127 4.46 12.40 10.27
CA ARG A 127 3.99 12.20 11.64
C ARG A 127 2.47 12.06 11.71
N GLU A 128 1.73 12.86 10.95
CA GLU A 128 0.28 12.79 10.88
C GLU A 128 -0.18 11.45 10.28
N ARG A 129 0.45 11.03 9.17
CA ARG A 129 0.23 9.70 8.57
C ARG A 129 0.53 8.58 9.56
N TRP A 130 1.65 8.65 10.28
CA TRP A 130 2.01 7.66 11.30
C TRP A 130 1.00 7.62 12.45
N THR A 131 0.54 8.78 12.90
CA THR A 131 -0.46 8.90 13.99
C THR A 131 -1.79 8.29 13.59
N ARG A 132 -2.24 8.52 12.35
CA ARG A 132 -3.46 7.90 11.80
C ARG A 132 -3.33 6.38 11.71
N LEU A 133 -2.23 5.90 11.13
CA LEU A 133 -1.96 4.47 10.97
C LEU A 133 -1.93 3.74 12.32
N ARG A 134 -1.33 4.39 13.33
CA ARG A 134 -1.25 3.86 14.70
C ARG A 134 -2.59 3.81 15.41
N ARG A 135 -3.50 4.77 15.18
CA ARG A 135 -4.88 4.71 15.71
C ARG A 135 -5.65 3.55 15.11
N GLU A 136 -5.55 3.34 13.80
CA GLU A 136 -6.27 2.26 13.10
C GLU A 136 -5.78 0.85 13.51
N TYR A 137 -4.53 0.72 13.97
CA TYR A 137 -3.97 -0.58 14.39
C TYR A 137 -4.20 -0.93 15.87
N HIS A 138 -4.60 0.04 16.69
CA HIS A 138 -4.81 -0.12 18.14
C HIS A 138 -6.27 0.08 18.58
N ALA A 139 -7.19 0.33 17.65
CA ALA A 139 -8.64 0.32 17.86
C ALA A 139 -9.22 -1.08 17.60
#